data_AF-A0A9D7TMN5-F1
#
_entry.id   AF-A0A9D7TMN5-F1
#
_cell.length_a   1.000
_cell.length_b   1.000
_cell.length_c   1.000
_cell.angle_alpha   90.00
_cell.angle_beta   90.00
_cell.angle_gamma   90.00
#
_symmetry.space_group_name_H-M   'P 1'
#
loop_
_entity.id
_entity.type
_entity.pdbx_description
1 polymer ?
#
loop_
_entity_poly.entity_id
_entity_poly.type
_entity_poly.pdbx_seq_one_letter_code
_entity_poly.pdbx_strand_id
1 'polypeptide(L)'
;MKKYLLSVVALVLIGFSANAQLDSTKVIDNKGTIKYVLKAVNPKIITQKDSLVLYVTPKQLGDSLNNYVQYSDTMTMLMNYLNNATNGLTKAGQTVKLGGSLTEATTISASAFDLILASTAESVKVTGLGSGSATDSLVVVDPTSGALRRISASTLFNALTFSNGLTKTGNTVTLGGSLNQATTIATGGNDLNISGLGSGDATDSLVVIGSTGTLKKITQESLLKSGETSISITNAGTLTYAISGMPNTVSKVWVYRNGAKLIGGTNSAVTSDYSVSGGSITLVQNGWTLMVDDVIEVQWVK
;
A
#
# COMPACT_ATOMS: atom_id res chain seq x y z
N MET A 1 -23.37 -143.12 0.10
CA MET A 1 -22.70 -144.03 -0.87
C MET A 1 -23.11 -143.62 -2.27
N LYS A 2 -22.14 -143.64 -3.21
CA LYS A 2 -22.24 -143.36 -4.66
C LYS A 2 -22.35 -141.87 -5.03
N LYS A 3 -21.74 -141.32 -6.08
CA LYS A 3 -20.55 -141.55 -6.94
C LYS A 3 -20.80 -140.70 -8.21
N TYR A 4 -19.72 -140.20 -8.84
CA TYR A 4 -19.62 -139.73 -10.25
C TYR A 4 -20.23 -138.34 -10.58
N LEU A 5 -19.76 -137.56 -11.57
CA LEU A 5 -18.50 -137.42 -12.31
C LEU A 5 -18.69 -136.16 -13.18
N LEU A 6 -17.63 -135.36 -13.26
CA LEU A 6 -17.25 -134.29 -14.21
C LEU A 6 -18.09 -134.04 -15.49
N SER A 7 -18.25 -132.75 -15.85
CA SER A 7 -17.99 -132.21 -17.20
C SER A 7 -17.80 -130.69 -17.19
N VAL A 8 -16.68 -130.24 -17.74
CA VAL A 8 -16.19 -128.86 -17.97
C VAL A 8 -16.70 -128.35 -19.32
N VAL A 9 -17.03 -127.05 -19.50
CA VAL A 9 -16.72 -126.22 -20.70
C VAL A 9 -16.95 -124.70 -20.45
N ALA A 10 -15.86 -123.96 -20.66
CA ALA A 10 -15.63 -122.60 -21.19
C ALA A 10 -16.19 -121.29 -20.55
N LEU A 11 -15.22 -120.42 -20.29
CA LEU A 11 -15.20 -119.01 -19.94
C LEU A 11 -15.31 -118.13 -21.21
N VAL A 12 -16.20 -117.13 -21.25
CA VAL A 12 -16.04 -115.91 -22.09
C VAL A 12 -16.62 -114.70 -21.36
N LEU A 13 -15.72 -113.87 -20.81
CA LEU A 13 -15.96 -112.47 -20.46
C LEU A 13 -15.77 -111.62 -21.72
N ILE A 14 -16.82 -110.92 -22.18
CA ILE A 14 -16.67 -109.75 -23.05
C ILE A 14 -17.51 -108.65 -22.43
N GLY A 15 -16.83 -107.69 -21.81
CA GLY A 15 -17.41 -106.44 -21.37
C GLY A 15 -17.66 -105.52 -22.57
N PHE A 16 -18.84 -104.92 -22.62
CA PHE A 16 -19.07 -103.71 -23.41
C PHE A 16 -18.99 -102.51 -22.47
N SER A 17 -17.92 -101.74 -22.62
CA SER A 17 -17.78 -100.41 -22.05
C SER A 17 -18.83 -99.50 -22.68
N ALA A 18 -19.79 -99.01 -21.90
CA ALA A 18 -20.68 -97.95 -22.34
C ALA A 18 -19.88 -96.63 -22.40
N ASN A 19 -19.35 -96.30 -23.56
CA ASN A 19 -18.80 -94.97 -23.81
C ASN A 19 -19.97 -93.98 -23.94
N ALA A 20 -20.27 -93.25 -22.87
CA ALA A 20 -21.08 -92.05 -22.95
C ALA A 20 -20.21 -90.96 -23.63
N GLN A 21 -20.53 -90.63 -24.87
CA GLN A 21 -19.86 -89.57 -25.61
C GLN A 21 -20.41 -88.20 -25.14
N LEU A 22 -19.51 -87.36 -24.63
CA LEU A 22 -19.81 -86.01 -24.16
C LEU A 22 -19.99 -85.07 -25.37
N ASP A 23 -21.23 -84.79 -25.76
CA ASP A 23 -21.53 -83.71 -26.70
C ASP A 23 -22.03 -82.50 -25.89
N SER A 24 -21.09 -81.68 -25.43
CA SER A 24 -21.35 -80.61 -24.47
C SER A 24 -21.47 -79.24 -25.16
N THR A 25 -22.67 -78.67 -25.20
CA THR A 25 -22.83 -77.24 -25.50
C THR A 25 -22.58 -76.43 -24.23
N LYS A 26 -21.53 -75.59 -24.22
CA LYS A 26 -21.17 -74.71 -23.09
C LYS A 26 -22.05 -73.45 -23.13
N VAL A 27 -22.89 -73.25 -22.12
CA VAL A 27 -23.65 -72.00 -21.96
C VAL A 27 -23.28 -71.37 -20.62
N ILE A 28 -22.80 -70.13 -20.63
CA ILE A 28 -22.51 -69.35 -19.41
C ILE A 28 -23.71 -68.46 -19.15
N ASP A 29 -24.29 -68.50 -17.94
CA ASP A 29 -25.35 -67.56 -17.58
C ASP A 29 -24.80 -66.18 -17.15
N ASN A 30 -25.68 -65.19 -17.04
CA ASN A 30 -25.32 -63.80 -16.70
C ASN A 30 -24.75 -63.64 -15.27
N LYS A 31 -24.62 -64.73 -14.51
CA LYS A 31 -24.00 -64.78 -13.18
C LYS A 31 -22.68 -65.58 -13.19
N GLY A 32 -22.18 -65.94 -14.37
CA GLY A 32 -20.91 -66.66 -14.55
C GLY A 32 -20.99 -68.16 -14.28
N THR A 33 -22.18 -68.74 -14.10
CA THR A 33 -22.32 -70.18 -13.87
C THR A 33 -22.27 -70.91 -15.20
N ILE A 34 -21.35 -71.87 -15.33
CA ILE A 34 -21.22 -72.70 -16.54
C ILE A 34 -22.24 -73.83 -16.47
N LYS A 35 -23.12 -73.91 -17.48
CA LYS A 35 -24.09 -75.00 -17.64
C LYS A 35 -23.63 -75.91 -18.77
N TYR A 36 -23.51 -77.21 -18.46
CA TYR A 36 -23.28 -78.26 -19.45
C TYR A 36 -24.58 -79.02 -19.67
N VAL A 37 -25.07 -79.05 -20.91
CA VAL A 37 -26.21 -79.88 -21.31
C VAL A 37 -25.66 -81.21 -21.85
N LEU A 38 -26.04 -82.33 -21.24
CA LEU A 38 -25.66 -83.67 -21.69
C LEU A 38 -26.81 -84.27 -22.51
N LYS A 39 -26.56 -84.61 -23.78
CA LYS A 39 -27.54 -85.32 -24.62
C LYS A 39 -27.36 -86.83 -24.44
N ALA A 40 -28.28 -87.48 -23.71
CA ALA A 40 -28.23 -88.92 -23.51
C ALA A 40 -28.73 -89.67 -24.77
N VAL A 41 -27.95 -90.65 -25.25
CA VAL A 41 -28.34 -91.56 -26.35
C VAL A 41 -28.99 -92.85 -25.81
N ASN A 42 -29.24 -92.94 -24.50
CA ASN A 42 -29.74 -94.17 -23.87
C ASN A 42 -30.75 -93.86 -22.73
N PRO A 43 -32.02 -94.31 -22.82
CA PRO A 43 -33.08 -93.93 -21.88
C PRO A 43 -32.98 -94.55 -20.47
N LYS A 44 -31.91 -95.31 -20.17
CA LYS A 44 -31.68 -95.92 -18.85
C LYS A 44 -30.84 -95.09 -17.87
N ILE A 45 -30.33 -93.92 -18.28
CA ILE A 45 -29.68 -92.95 -17.38
C ILE A 45 -30.69 -91.87 -17.01
N ILE A 46 -31.86 -92.27 -16.50
CA ILE A 46 -32.87 -91.34 -16.00
C ILE A 46 -33.46 -91.93 -14.72
N THR A 47 -32.90 -91.55 -13.59
CA THR A 47 -33.53 -91.71 -12.28
C THR A 47 -33.23 -90.50 -11.42
N GLN A 48 -33.82 -89.36 -11.79
CA GLN A 48 -34.56 -88.48 -10.88
C GLN A 48 -35.15 -87.33 -11.70
N LYS A 49 -36.46 -87.17 -11.55
CA LYS A 49 -37.26 -86.08 -12.06
C LYS A 49 -36.65 -84.78 -11.51
N ASP A 50 -36.24 -83.88 -12.41
CA ASP A 50 -35.78 -82.50 -12.14
C ASP A 50 -34.28 -82.19 -11.99
N SER A 51 -33.36 -82.87 -12.69
CA SER A 51 -31.96 -82.39 -12.80
C SER A 51 -31.28 -82.68 -14.14
N LEU A 52 -31.58 -81.88 -15.16
CA LEU A 52 -30.87 -81.85 -16.45
C LEU A 52 -29.70 -80.83 -16.48
N VAL A 53 -29.34 -80.28 -15.32
CA VAL A 53 -28.23 -79.31 -15.17
C VAL A 53 -27.43 -79.70 -13.94
N LEU A 54 -26.17 -80.12 -14.15
CA LEU A 54 -25.21 -80.24 -13.06
C LEU A 54 -24.68 -78.83 -12.75
N TYR A 55 -25.08 -78.26 -11.61
CA TYR A 55 -24.50 -77.02 -11.10
C TYR A 55 -23.18 -77.35 -10.41
N VAL A 56 -22.08 -77.18 -11.12
CA VAL A 56 -20.74 -77.22 -10.51
C VAL A 56 -20.35 -75.80 -10.12
N THR A 57 -20.02 -75.59 -8.84
CA THR A 57 -19.33 -74.35 -8.45
C THR A 57 -17.91 -74.36 -9.03
N PRO A 58 -17.28 -73.20 -9.30
CA PRO A 58 -15.91 -73.15 -9.82
C PRO A 58 -14.91 -73.99 -8.99
N LYS A 59 -15.12 -74.06 -7.66
CA LYS A 59 -14.36 -74.91 -6.74
C LYS A 59 -14.50 -76.41 -7.00
N GLN A 60 -15.65 -76.86 -7.50
CA GLN A 60 -15.93 -78.27 -7.79
C GLN A 60 -15.44 -78.71 -9.18
N LEU A 61 -15.05 -77.77 -10.05
CA LEU A 61 -14.41 -78.06 -11.35
C LEU A 61 -12.90 -78.33 -11.22
N GLY A 62 -12.33 -78.26 -10.02
CA GLY A 62 -10.89 -78.44 -9.81
C GLY A 62 -10.04 -77.37 -10.50
N ASP A 63 -10.67 -76.25 -10.92
CA ASP A 63 -9.98 -75.12 -11.52
C ASP A 63 -9.20 -74.39 -10.42
N SER A 64 -7.96 -74.83 -10.23
CA SER A 64 -6.97 -74.23 -9.32
C SER A 64 -6.34 -72.97 -9.90
N LEU A 65 -6.72 -72.59 -11.13
CA LEU A 65 -6.29 -71.35 -11.75
C LEU A 65 -7.29 -70.28 -11.31
N ASN A 66 -6.83 -69.32 -10.50
CA ASN A 66 -7.57 -68.13 -10.07
C ASN A 66 -7.94 -67.20 -11.26
N ASN A 67 -8.53 -67.73 -12.32
CA ASN A 67 -8.88 -67.04 -13.56
C ASN A 67 -10.20 -66.26 -13.47
N TYR A 68 -10.74 -66.09 -12.26
CA TYR A 68 -11.89 -65.25 -11.96
C TYR A 68 -11.49 -64.20 -10.94
N VAL A 69 -11.93 -62.96 -11.16
CA VAL A 69 -11.67 -61.84 -10.24
C VAL A 69 -12.36 -62.13 -8.91
N GLN A 70 -11.58 -62.40 -7.87
CA GLN A 70 -12.10 -62.54 -6.51
C GLN A 70 -12.44 -61.16 -5.92
N TYR A 71 -13.27 -61.12 -4.87
CA TYR A 71 -13.57 -59.87 -4.16
C TYR A 71 -12.30 -59.19 -3.60
N SER A 72 -11.33 -59.99 -3.15
CA SER A 72 -9.99 -59.54 -2.73
C SER A 72 -9.18 -58.94 -3.88
N ASP A 73 -9.33 -59.49 -5.08
CA ASP A 73 -8.66 -59.00 -6.29
C ASP A 73 -9.28 -57.66 -6.70
N THR A 74 -10.59 -57.52 -6.58
CA THR A 74 -11.28 -56.24 -6.82
C THR A 74 -10.85 -55.18 -5.82
N MET A 75 -10.74 -55.50 -4.53
CA MET A 75 -10.25 -54.56 -3.51
C MET A 75 -8.81 -54.12 -3.80
N THR A 76 -7.92 -55.05 -4.16
CA THR A 76 -6.51 -54.76 -4.46
C THR A 76 -6.37 -53.95 -5.76
N MET A 77 -7.16 -54.26 -6.79
CA MET A 77 -7.18 -53.51 -8.04
C MET A 77 -7.75 -52.09 -7.86
N LEU A 78 -8.75 -51.90 -6.99
CA LEU A 78 -9.34 -50.59 -6.72
C LEU A 78 -8.52 -49.75 -5.72
N MET A 79 -7.69 -50.35 -4.86
CA MET A 79 -6.92 -49.63 -3.85
C MET A 79 -6.03 -48.52 -4.44
N ASN A 80 -5.42 -48.73 -5.60
CA ASN A 80 -4.61 -47.70 -6.27
C ASN A 80 -5.46 -46.56 -6.86
N TYR A 81 -6.74 -46.82 -7.18
CA TYR A 81 -7.65 -45.80 -7.70
C TYR A 81 -8.41 -45.08 -6.57
N LEU A 82 -8.58 -45.71 -5.41
CA LEU A 82 -9.31 -45.15 -4.27
C LEU A 82 -8.42 -44.38 -3.27
N ASN A 83 -7.08 -44.45 -3.38
CA ASN A 83 -6.16 -43.92 -2.37
C ASN A 83 -5.19 -42.83 -2.83
N ASN A 84 -5.29 -42.31 -4.06
CA ASN A 84 -4.35 -41.30 -4.55
C ASN A 84 -4.75 -39.88 -4.12
N ALA A 85 -4.61 -39.58 -2.82
CA ALA A 85 -4.55 -38.21 -2.31
C ALA A 85 -3.08 -37.87 -2.05
N THR A 86 -2.45 -37.19 -3.00
CA THR A 86 -1.04 -36.79 -2.91
C THR A 86 -0.93 -35.25 -2.94
N ASN A 87 0.24 -34.75 -2.56
CA ASN A 87 0.67 -33.36 -2.71
C ASN A 87 -0.36 -32.28 -2.28
N GLY A 88 -0.44 -31.98 -0.98
CA GLY A 88 -1.36 -30.95 -0.45
C GLY A 88 -2.78 -31.46 -0.13
N LEU A 89 -3.11 -32.68 -0.54
CA LEU A 89 -4.36 -33.37 -0.19
C LEU A 89 -4.18 -34.26 1.04
N THR A 90 -5.24 -34.40 1.85
CA THR A 90 -5.34 -35.35 2.97
C THR A 90 -6.64 -36.14 2.83
N LYS A 91 -6.57 -37.43 3.16
CA LYS A 91 -7.73 -38.32 3.18
C LYS A 91 -8.25 -38.47 4.61
N ALA A 92 -9.54 -38.22 4.81
CA ALA A 92 -10.26 -38.47 6.06
C ALA A 92 -11.41 -39.46 5.78
N GLY A 93 -11.18 -40.74 6.06
CA GLY A 93 -12.10 -41.81 5.67
C GLY A 93 -12.19 -41.93 4.15
N GLN A 94 -13.37 -41.74 3.57
CA GLN A 94 -13.59 -41.77 2.11
C GLN A 94 -13.48 -40.37 1.46
N THR A 95 -13.27 -39.31 2.23
CA THR A 95 -13.23 -37.93 1.71
C THR A 95 -11.79 -37.47 1.51
N VAL A 96 -11.51 -36.89 0.34
CA VAL A 96 -10.26 -36.16 0.07
C VAL A 96 -10.49 -34.68 0.34
N LYS A 97 -9.60 -34.06 1.11
CA LYS A 97 -9.66 -32.65 1.51
C LYS A 97 -8.32 -31.96 1.23
N LEU A 98 -8.34 -30.64 1.05
CA LEU A 98 -7.13 -29.83 1.11
C LEU A 98 -6.63 -29.75 2.57
N GLY A 99 -5.32 -29.60 2.75
CA GLY A 99 -4.68 -29.43 4.07
C GLY A 99 -3.59 -30.44 4.41
N GLY A 100 -3.18 -31.29 3.45
CA GLY A 100 -1.98 -32.10 3.59
C GLY A 100 -0.71 -31.29 3.33
N SER A 101 0.45 -31.86 3.66
CA SER A 101 1.73 -31.27 3.28
C SER A 101 1.92 -31.30 1.77
N LEU A 102 2.46 -30.20 1.24
CA LEU A 102 2.92 -30.15 -0.13
C LEU A 102 4.28 -30.86 -0.23
N THR A 103 4.36 -31.93 -1.02
CA THR A 103 5.59 -32.72 -1.22
C THR A 103 6.35 -32.31 -2.48
N GLU A 104 5.68 -31.60 -3.40
CA GLU A 104 6.22 -31.12 -4.67
C GLU A 104 5.56 -29.77 -5.04
N ALA A 105 6.23 -28.92 -5.81
CA ALA A 105 5.64 -27.65 -6.24
C ALA A 105 4.27 -27.84 -6.93
N THR A 106 3.27 -27.06 -6.54
CA THR A 106 1.92 -27.11 -7.13
C THR A 106 1.49 -25.74 -7.63
N THR A 107 0.91 -25.73 -8.83
CA THR A 107 0.26 -24.56 -9.43
C THR A 107 -1.23 -24.81 -9.51
N ILE A 108 -2.03 -23.90 -8.96
CA ILE A 108 -3.48 -23.86 -9.14
C ILE A 108 -3.77 -22.96 -10.34
N SER A 109 -4.17 -23.52 -11.47
CA SER A 109 -4.54 -22.76 -12.67
C SER A 109 -6.04 -22.49 -12.68
N ALA A 110 -6.42 -21.23 -12.52
CA ALA A 110 -7.80 -20.79 -12.67
C ALA A 110 -7.97 -20.27 -14.11
N SER A 111 -8.58 -21.08 -14.98
CA SER A 111 -8.66 -20.81 -16.42
C SER A 111 -9.56 -19.61 -16.74
N ALA A 112 -10.85 -19.83 -17.04
CA ALA A 112 -11.81 -18.75 -17.30
C ALA A 112 -12.54 -18.28 -16.03
N PHE A 113 -12.11 -18.75 -14.85
CA PHE A 113 -12.81 -18.55 -13.58
C PHE A 113 -11.89 -17.95 -12.54
N ASP A 114 -12.48 -17.27 -11.56
CA ASP A 114 -11.75 -16.72 -10.42
C ASP A 114 -11.37 -17.81 -9.42
N LEU A 115 -10.19 -17.69 -8.83
CA LEU A 115 -9.83 -18.44 -7.62
C LEU A 115 -10.37 -17.70 -6.39
N ILE A 116 -11.50 -18.18 -5.87
CA ILE A 116 -12.16 -17.55 -4.71
C ILE A 116 -11.67 -18.22 -3.43
N LEU A 117 -10.94 -17.47 -2.60
CA LEU A 117 -10.59 -17.84 -1.23
C LEU A 117 -11.58 -17.15 -0.29
N ALA A 118 -12.64 -17.86 0.11
CA ALA A 118 -13.67 -17.33 1.00
C ALA A 118 -13.45 -17.81 2.45
N SER A 119 -13.73 -16.93 3.41
CA SER A 119 -13.73 -17.25 4.84
C SER A 119 -15.02 -16.74 5.46
N THR A 120 -15.70 -17.58 6.23
CA THR A 120 -16.83 -17.17 7.07
C THR A 120 -16.37 -16.54 8.38
N ALA A 121 -15.08 -16.63 8.70
CA ALA A 121 -14.43 -16.05 9.87
C ALA A 121 -13.76 -14.69 9.53
N GLU A 122 -14.45 -13.87 8.74
CA GLU A 122 -14.08 -12.51 8.31
C GLU A 122 -12.90 -12.41 7.32
N SER A 123 -11.80 -13.14 7.55
CA SER A 123 -10.55 -12.99 6.77
C SER A 123 -9.92 -14.32 6.36
N VAL A 124 -9.18 -14.28 5.25
CA VAL A 124 -8.24 -15.33 4.84
C VAL A 124 -6.86 -14.95 5.39
N LYS A 125 -6.25 -15.86 6.17
CA LYS A 125 -4.92 -15.64 6.74
C LYS A 125 -3.87 -16.40 5.94
N VAL A 126 -2.83 -15.69 5.48
CA VAL A 126 -1.64 -16.29 4.87
C VAL A 126 -0.48 -16.15 5.85
N THR A 127 0.06 -17.27 6.31
CA THR A 127 1.15 -17.32 7.29
C THR A 127 2.44 -17.81 6.64
N GLY A 128 3.60 -17.46 7.21
CA GLY A 128 4.91 -17.91 6.70
C GLY A 128 5.44 -17.12 5.51
N LEU A 129 4.97 -15.89 5.31
CA LEU A 129 5.53 -14.97 4.31
C LEU A 129 6.96 -14.55 4.71
N GLY A 130 7.88 -14.55 3.74
CA GLY A 130 9.23 -14.05 3.93
C GLY A 130 9.27 -12.51 4.05
N SER A 131 10.38 -11.96 4.53
CA SER A 131 10.62 -10.51 4.55
C SER A 131 10.74 -9.95 3.14
N GLY A 132 10.14 -8.78 2.88
CA GLY A 132 10.26 -8.07 1.62
C GLY A 132 11.55 -7.24 1.47
N SER A 133 11.85 -6.87 0.24
CA SER A 133 12.92 -5.94 -0.18
C SER A 133 12.35 -4.58 -0.62
N ALA A 134 13.21 -3.57 -0.73
CA ALA A 134 12.84 -2.23 -1.22
C ALA A 134 12.36 -2.21 -2.68
N THR A 135 12.68 -3.24 -3.46
CA THR A 135 12.26 -3.40 -4.86
C THR A 135 10.92 -4.13 -5.01
N ASP A 136 10.39 -4.68 -3.91
CA ASP A 136 9.17 -5.47 -3.98
C ASP A 136 7.96 -4.58 -4.22
N SER A 137 6.90 -5.19 -4.73
CA SER A 137 5.63 -4.52 -4.92
C SER A 137 4.71 -4.82 -3.74
N LEU A 138 3.87 -3.85 -3.42
CA LEU A 138 2.73 -4.06 -2.55
C LEU A 138 1.57 -4.64 -3.38
N VAL A 139 0.80 -5.51 -2.74
CA VAL A 139 -0.47 -5.97 -3.28
C VAL A 139 -1.56 -5.03 -2.77
N VAL A 140 -2.39 -4.56 -3.68
CA VAL A 140 -3.56 -3.73 -3.39
C VAL A 140 -4.80 -4.38 -4.00
N VAL A 141 -5.96 -4.02 -3.49
CA VAL A 141 -7.26 -4.49 -4.01
C VAL A 141 -7.90 -3.36 -4.80
N ASP A 142 -8.35 -3.64 -6.01
CA ASP A 142 -9.27 -2.77 -6.73
C ASP A 142 -10.62 -2.80 -6.00
N PRO A 143 -11.09 -1.68 -5.42
CA PRO A 143 -12.26 -1.68 -4.57
C PRO A 143 -13.57 -1.96 -5.33
N THR A 144 -13.59 -1.79 -6.65
CA THR A 144 -14.78 -1.97 -7.49
C THR A 144 -14.91 -3.41 -7.96
N SER A 145 -13.80 -4.01 -8.41
CA SER A 145 -13.77 -5.37 -8.97
C SER A 145 -13.33 -6.45 -7.97
N GLY A 146 -12.73 -6.06 -6.84
CA GLY A 146 -12.09 -6.98 -5.90
C GLY A 146 -10.78 -7.58 -6.41
N ALA A 147 -10.34 -7.23 -7.62
CA ALA A 147 -9.13 -7.78 -8.22
C ALA A 147 -7.87 -7.33 -7.47
N LEU A 148 -6.97 -8.26 -7.21
CA LEU A 148 -5.65 -7.95 -6.66
C LEU A 148 -4.76 -7.34 -7.76
N ARG A 149 -4.12 -6.22 -7.45
CA ARG A 149 -3.15 -5.54 -8.30
C ARG A 149 -1.83 -5.38 -7.56
N ARG A 150 -0.75 -5.15 -8.32
CA ARG A 150 0.55 -4.78 -7.77
C ARG A 150 0.80 -3.30 -7.97
N ILE A 151 1.37 -2.65 -6.97
CA ILE A 151 1.87 -1.28 -7.04
C ILE A 151 3.29 -1.24 -6.50
N SER A 152 4.18 -0.46 -7.11
CA SER A 152 5.51 -0.26 -6.52
C SER A 152 5.39 0.54 -5.23
N ALA A 153 6.26 0.27 -4.26
CA ALA A 153 6.35 1.09 -3.06
C ALA A 153 6.59 2.57 -3.40
N SER A 154 7.36 2.86 -4.46
CA SER A 154 7.61 4.22 -4.93
C SER A 154 6.35 4.97 -5.38
N THR A 155 5.41 4.31 -6.06
CA THR A 155 4.16 4.96 -6.47
C THR A 155 3.31 5.34 -5.25
N LEU A 156 3.30 4.51 -4.20
CA LEU A 156 2.59 4.83 -2.97
C LEU A 156 3.20 6.07 -2.28
N PHE A 157 4.53 6.15 -2.16
CA PHE A 157 5.20 7.31 -1.54
C PHE A 157 5.15 8.59 -2.38
N ASN A 158 4.93 8.46 -3.69
CA ASN A 158 4.75 9.58 -4.60
C ASN A 158 3.30 10.08 -4.69
N ALA A 159 2.35 9.43 -4.01
CA ALA A 159 0.95 9.87 -3.99
C ALA A 159 0.71 11.12 -3.11
N LEU A 160 1.68 11.50 -2.27
CA LEU A 160 1.58 12.70 -1.43
C LEU A 160 1.83 13.97 -2.25
N THR A 161 0.93 14.94 -2.15
CA THR A 161 1.03 16.23 -2.82
C THR A 161 1.32 17.35 -1.82
N PHE A 162 2.22 18.24 -2.20
CA PHE A 162 2.57 19.44 -1.44
C PHE A 162 2.44 20.63 -2.40
N SER A 163 1.61 21.62 -2.06
CA SER A 163 1.19 22.65 -3.01
C SER A 163 1.59 24.07 -2.63
N ASN A 164 2.22 24.28 -1.48
CA ASN A 164 2.51 25.62 -0.96
C ASN A 164 3.78 25.63 -0.11
N GLY A 165 4.84 26.29 -0.60
CA GLY A 165 6.08 26.54 0.15
C GLY A 165 7.06 25.37 0.25
N LEU A 166 6.65 24.18 -0.19
CA LEU A 166 7.43 22.95 -0.13
C LEU A 166 7.72 22.41 -1.52
N THR A 167 8.89 21.79 -1.68
CA THR A 167 9.31 21.06 -2.88
C THR A 167 9.52 19.59 -2.52
N LYS A 168 9.02 18.67 -3.35
CA LYS A 168 9.25 17.24 -3.23
C LYS A 168 10.08 16.73 -4.41
N THR A 169 11.15 16.00 -4.12
CA THR A 169 11.97 15.32 -5.14
C THR A 169 12.23 13.90 -4.68
N GLY A 170 11.63 12.93 -5.38
CA GLY A 170 11.60 11.55 -4.92
C GLY A 170 10.97 11.47 -3.52
N ASN A 171 11.70 10.89 -2.56
CA ASN A 171 11.23 10.74 -1.18
C ASN A 171 11.52 11.95 -0.27
N THR A 172 12.29 12.94 -0.73
CA THR A 172 12.68 14.09 0.08
C THR A 172 11.69 15.24 -0.06
N VAL A 173 11.37 15.89 1.05
CA VAL A 173 10.55 17.11 1.12
C VAL A 173 11.38 18.23 1.74
N THR A 174 11.46 19.38 1.09
CA THR A 174 12.23 20.54 1.57
C THR A 174 11.41 21.83 1.52
N LEU A 175 11.79 22.80 2.34
CA LEU A 175 11.36 24.20 2.17
C LEU A 175 11.97 24.78 0.87
N GLY A 176 11.32 25.78 0.28
CA GLY A 176 11.80 26.49 -0.91
C GLY A 176 10.97 26.30 -2.17
N GLY A 177 9.78 25.69 -2.05
CA GLY A 177 8.78 25.71 -3.14
C GLY A 177 8.05 27.06 -3.23
N SER A 178 7.37 27.31 -4.33
CA SER A 178 6.54 28.52 -4.50
C SER A 178 5.40 28.57 -3.48
N LEU A 179 5.18 29.76 -2.92
CA LEU A 179 3.98 30.05 -2.13
C LEU A 179 2.84 30.43 -3.10
N ASN A 180 1.90 29.51 -3.29
CA ASN A 180 0.71 29.72 -4.12
C ASN A 180 -0.44 30.38 -3.32
N GLN A 181 -0.31 30.42 -1.99
CA GLN A 181 -1.25 31.05 -1.07
C GLN A 181 -0.48 31.66 0.12
N ALA A 182 -1.13 32.57 0.85
CA ALA A 182 -0.56 33.13 2.07
C ALA A 182 -0.27 32.03 3.11
N THR A 183 0.87 32.14 3.81
CA THR A 183 1.30 31.17 4.82
C THR A 183 1.63 31.89 6.11
N THR A 184 1.14 31.34 7.23
CA THR A 184 1.43 31.84 8.57
C THR A 184 2.12 30.75 9.36
N ILE A 185 3.28 31.08 9.95
CA ILE A 185 3.95 30.24 10.94
C ILE A 185 3.46 30.70 12.31
N ALA A 186 2.57 29.92 12.92
CA ALA A 186 2.12 30.18 14.28
C ALA A 186 3.18 29.65 15.26
N THR A 187 3.76 30.52 16.09
CA THR A 187 4.81 30.09 17.04
C THR A 187 4.26 29.59 18.37
N GLY A 188 2.96 29.78 18.63
CA GLY A 188 2.32 29.30 19.87
C GLY A 188 2.92 29.88 21.16
N GLY A 189 3.46 31.11 21.09
CA GLY A 189 4.14 31.76 22.22
C GLY A 189 5.64 31.43 22.32
N ASN A 190 6.19 30.67 21.39
CA ASN A 190 7.63 30.40 21.29
C ASN A 190 8.33 31.40 20.35
N ASP A 191 9.65 31.42 20.40
CA ASP A 191 10.48 32.23 19.51
C ASP A 191 10.67 31.56 18.14
N LEU A 192 10.72 32.35 17.08
CA LEU A 192 11.16 31.94 15.75
C LEU A 192 12.61 32.39 15.53
N ASN A 193 13.55 31.50 15.84
CA ASN A 193 14.98 31.77 15.69
C ASN A 193 15.49 31.39 14.31
N ILE A 194 16.16 32.31 13.61
CA ILE A 194 16.86 32.06 12.34
C ILE A 194 18.36 32.20 12.58
N SER A 195 19.08 31.07 12.58
CA SER A 195 20.54 31.02 12.74
C SER A 195 21.26 30.93 11.39
N GLY A 196 22.53 31.34 11.35
CA GLY A 196 23.35 31.29 10.13
C GLY A 196 23.06 32.41 9.13
N LEU A 197 22.52 33.53 9.60
CA LEU A 197 22.40 34.75 8.80
C LEU A 197 23.79 35.28 8.43
N GLY A 198 24.00 35.62 7.17
CA GLY A 198 25.21 36.31 6.71
C GLY A 198 25.27 37.75 7.25
N SER A 199 26.47 38.34 7.28
CA SER A 199 26.62 39.77 7.52
C SER A 199 25.99 40.57 6.37
N GLY A 200 25.25 41.62 6.69
CA GLY A 200 24.70 42.53 5.68
C GLY A 200 25.69 43.61 5.25
N ASP A 201 25.47 44.14 4.05
CA ASP A 201 26.21 45.26 3.45
C ASP A 201 25.41 46.57 3.52
N ALA A 202 26.06 47.70 3.27
CA ALA A 202 25.42 49.03 3.26
C ALA A 202 24.32 49.19 2.19
N THR A 203 24.30 48.31 1.18
CA THR A 203 23.26 48.27 0.14
C THR A 203 22.08 47.38 0.50
N ASP A 204 22.18 46.59 1.57
CA ASP A 204 21.11 45.69 1.96
C ASP A 204 19.93 46.43 2.57
N SER A 205 18.76 45.83 2.42
CA SER A 205 17.54 46.35 3.05
C SER A 205 17.42 45.85 4.48
N LEU A 206 16.85 46.68 5.35
CA LEU A 206 16.44 46.27 6.69
C LEU A 206 15.11 45.53 6.62
N VAL A 207 15.01 44.42 7.35
CA VAL A 207 13.75 43.71 7.55
C VAL A 207 13.00 44.35 8.73
N VAL A 208 11.77 44.75 8.49
CA VAL A 208 10.85 45.27 9.51
C VAL A 208 9.55 44.51 9.48
N ILE A 209 8.81 44.55 10.59
CA ILE A 209 7.54 43.84 10.72
C ILE A 209 6.40 44.85 10.68
N GLY A 210 5.43 44.65 9.77
CA GLY A 210 4.20 45.43 9.75
C GLY A 210 3.24 45.04 10.89
N SER A 211 2.20 45.84 11.12
CA SER A 211 1.18 45.57 12.15
C SER A 211 0.47 44.22 12.00
N THR A 212 0.49 43.64 10.81
CA THR A 212 -0.10 42.32 10.48
C THR A 212 0.89 41.16 10.66
N GLY A 213 2.10 41.41 11.17
CA GLY A 213 3.16 40.40 11.26
C GLY A 213 3.87 40.13 9.93
N THR A 214 3.49 40.80 8.84
CA THR A 214 4.14 40.65 7.54
C THR A 214 5.52 41.29 7.55
N LEU A 215 6.55 40.53 7.19
CA LEU A 215 7.89 41.05 6.98
C LEU A 215 7.91 41.96 5.75
N LYS A 216 8.50 43.14 5.90
CA LYS A 216 8.69 44.15 4.85
C LYS A 216 10.16 44.53 4.80
N LYS A 217 10.60 45.05 3.65
CA LYS A 217 11.93 45.62 3.49
C LYS A 217 11.83 47.14 3.44
N ILE A 218 12.74 47.81 4.13
CA ILE A 218 12.96 49.26 4.01
C ILE A 218 14.42 49.53 3.71
N THR A 219 14.71 50.67 3.07
CA THR A 219 16.08 51.15 2.92
C THR A 219 16.61 51.65 4.27
N GLN A 220 17.93 51.61 4.46
CA GLN A 220 18.55 52.16 5.66
C GLN A 220 18.26 53.67 5.83
N GLU A 221 18.22 54.42 4.72
CA GLU A 221 17.86 55.85 4.69
C GLU A 221 16.44 56.12 5.21
N SER A 222 15.53 55.14 5.10
CA SER A 222 14.18 55.29 5.64
C SER A 222 14.15 55.35 7.17
N LEU A 223 15.17 54.81 7.84
CA LEU A 223 15.31 54.80 9.30
C LEU A 223 15.97 56.08 9.82
N LEU A 224 16.97 56.60 9.10
CA LEU A 224 17.77 57.75 9.50
C LEU A 224 17.34 59.01 8.73
N LYS A 225 16.18 59.57 9.09
CA LYS A 225 15.71 60.85 8.50
C LYS A 225 16.29 62.05 9.25
N SER A 226 17.61 62.16 9.29
CA SER A 226 18.30 63.40 9.66
C SER A 226 18.59 64.22 8.42
N GLY A 227 18.70 65.53 8.57
CA GLY A 227 19.06 66.41 7.46
C GLY A 227 19.40 67.81 7.91
N GLU A 228 19.83 68.60 6.95
CA GLU A 228 20.11 70.03 7.12
C GLU A 228 19.54 70.82 5.94
N THR A 229 19.20 72.08 6.19
CA THR A 229 18.77 73.03 5.16
C THR A 229 19.11 74.44 5.60
N SER A 230 19.62 75.26 4.67
CA SER A 230 19.89 76.67 4.89
C SER A 230 18.94 77.55 4.09
N ILE A 231 18.44 78.61 4.73
CA ILE A 231 17.48 79.56 4.16
C ILE A 231 18.09 80.95 4.24
N SER A 232 18.25 81.61 3.09
CA SER A 232 18.61 83.03 3.03
C SER A 232 17.36 83.89 3.18
N ILE A 233 17.39 84.85 4.10
CA ILE A 233 16.25 85.71 4.38
C ILE A 233 16.13 86.79 3.31
N THR A 234 15.04 86.74 2.55
CA THR A 234 14.69 87.76 1.54
C THR A 234 13.69 88.80 2.06
N ASN A 235 12.97 88.48 3.13
CA ASN A 235 12.02 89.37 3.80
C ASN A 235 12.11 89.19 5.32
N ALA A 236 12.58 90.23 6.02
CA ALA A 236 12.76 90.25 7.47
C ALA A 236 11.43 90.13 8.27
N GLY A 237 10.27 90.34 7.63
CA GLY A 237 8.95 90.21 8.28
C GLY A 237 8.39 88.79 8.34
N THR A 238 8.96 87.84 7.59
CA THR A 238 8.54 86.43 7.66
C THR A 238 9.29 85.75 8.79
N LEU A 239 8.58 85.14 9.74
CA LEU A 239 9.20 84.44 10.88
C LEU A 239 8.94 82.93 10.89
N THR A 240 8.06 82.43 10.02
CA THR A 240 7.74 81.00 9.90
C THR A 240 8.25 80.44 8.60
N TYR A 241 8.98 79.33 8.67
CA TYR A 241 9.62 78.68 7.54
C TYR A 241 9.33 77.19 7.53
N ALA A 242 8.78 76.70 6.41
CA ALA A 242 8.66 75.28 6.14
C ALA A 242 10.05 74.74 5.73
N ILE A 243 10.51 73.69 6.42
CA ILE A 243 11.84 73.12 6.20
C ILE A 243 11.72 71.91 5.29
N SER A 244 12.30 72.02 4.09
CA SER A 244 12.29 70.94 3.11
C SER A 244 12.94 69.69 3.68
N GLY A 245 12.28 68.54 3.55
CA GLY A 245 12.79 67.26 4.04
C GLY A 245 12.63 67.03 5.55
N MET A 246 12.26 68.04 6.34
CA MET A 246 12.02 67.86 7.78
C MET A 246 10.67 67.17 8.01
N PRO A 247 10.63 65.99 8.66
CA PRO A 247 9.37 65.29 8.93
C PRO A 247 8.52 66.03 9.99
N ASN A 248 7.21 65.75 10.00
CA ASN A 248 6.28 66.33 10.99
C ASN A 248 6.63 65.97 12.44
N THR A 249 7.29 64.83 12.63
CA THR A 249 7.79 64.36 13.92
C THR A 249 9.31 64.27 13.85
N VAL A 250 9.97 65.09 14.66
CA VAL A 250 11.44 65.14 14.81
C VAL A 250 11.77 64.98 16.29
N SER A 251 12.80 64.20 16.59
CA SER A 251 13.32 64.05 17.97
C SER A 251 14.10 65.28 18.42
N LYS A 252 14.79 65.94 17.49
CA LYS A 252 15.57 67.15 17.80
C LYS A 252 15.72 68.05 16.59
N VAL A 253 15.70 69.36 16.84
CA VAL A 253 16.00 70.39 15.86
C VAL A 253 17.03 71.34 16.47
N TRP A 254 17.95 71.77 15.63
CA TRP A 254 18.87 72.86 15.92
C TRP A 254 18.68 73.93 14.85
N VAL A 255 18.54 75.18 15.29
CA VAL A 255 18.44 76.34 14.41
C VAL A 255 19.62 77.24 14.70
N TYR A 256 20.29 77.70 13.65
CA TYR A 256 21.40 78.62 13.72
C TYR A 256 21.05 79.85 12.87
N ARG A 257 21.44 81.03 13.35
CA ARG A 257 21.42 82.28 12.57
C ARG A 257 22.86 82.72 12.37
N ASN A 258 23.30 82.79 11.11
CA ASN A 258 24.67 83.19 10.75
C ASN A 258 25.75 82.42 11.55
N GLY A 259 25.50 81.11 11.78
CA GLY A 259 26.39 80.23 12.57
C GLY A 259 26.20 80.27 14.09
N ALA A 260 25.45 81.23 14.64
CA ALA A 260 25.13 81.27 16.07
C ALA A 260 23.89 80.42 16.37
N LYS A 261 24.02 79.44 17.27
CA LYS A 261 22.92 78.57 17.67
C LYS A 261 21.86 79.36 18.43
N LEU A 262 20.61 79.26 17.98
CA LEU A 262 19.43 79.79 18.65
C LEU A 262 18.95 78.85 19.76
N ILE A 263 18.27 79.41 20.77
CA ILE A 263 17.73 78.65 21.90
C ILE A 263 16.33 78.13 21.54
N GLY A 264 16.18 76.80 21.44
CA GLY A 264 14.89 76.16 21.18
C GLY A 264 14.04 76.06 22.44
N GLY A 265 12.74 76.32 22.31
CA GLY A 265 11.79 76.27 23.43
C GLY A 265 11.15 74.90 23.64
N THR A 266 11.46 74.26 24.76
CA THR A 266 10.55 73.30 25.43
C THR A 266 10.38 73.60 26.92
N ASN A 267 11.16 74.52 27.48
CA ASN A 267 11.18 74.84 28.90
C ASN A 267 10.66 76.27 29.11
N SER A 268 9.53 76.41 29.81
CA SER A 268 8.86 77.70 30.06
C SER A 268 9.70 78.73 30.82
N ALA A 269 10.86 78.35 31.37
CA ALA A 269 11.76 79.22 32.11
C ALA A 269 12.80 79.96 31.24
N VAL A 270 12.93 79.62 29.96
CA VAL A 270 13.87 80.29 29.03
C VAL A 270 13.09 80.86 27.85
N THR A 271 13.28 82.14 27.57
CA THR A 271 12.68 82.77 26.39
C THR A 271 13.28 82.12 25.15
N SER A 272 12.50 81.31 24.46
CA SER A 272 12.94 80.59 23.27
C SER A 272 13.07 81.51 22.07
N ASP A 273 14.13 81.36 21.30
CA ASP A 273 14.36 82.06 20.02
C ASP A 273 13.62 81.42 18.85
N TYR A 274 13.15 80.17 19.00
CA TYR A 274 12.30 79.52 18.02
C TYR A 274 11.44 78.41 18.63
N SER A 275 10.39 78.06 17.91
CA SER A 275 9.55 76.88 18.11
C SER A 275 9.50 76.02 16.85
N VAL A 276 9.13 74.75 17.01
CA VAL A 276 9.08 73.76 15.93
C VAL A 276 7.69 73.13 15.89
N SER A 277 7.08 73.08 14.72
CA SER A 277 5.80 72.40 14.52
C SER A 277 5.64 71.93 13.07
N GLY A 278 5.24 70.67 12.88
CA GLY A 278 4.79 70.15 11.58
C GLY A 278 5.75 70.39 10.40
N GLY A 279 7.04 70.06 10.57
CA GLY A 279 8.03 70.27 9.49
C GLY A 279 8.48 71.72 9.32
N SER A 280 8.07 72.63 10.20
CA SER A 280 8.39 74.06 10.14
C SER A 280 9.04 74.57 11.41
N ILE A 281 9.76 75.68 11.29
CA ILE A 281 10.22 76.49 12.43
C ILE A 281 9.49 77.83 12.45
N THR A 282 9.30 78.37 13.64
CA THR A 282 8.85 79.75 13.84
C THR A 282 9.85 80.46 14.75
N LEU A 283 10.50 81.49 14.20
CA LEU A 283 11.46 82.33 14.91
C LEU A 283 10.73 83.30 15.84
N VAL A 284 11.36 83.58 16.98
CA VAL A 284 10.89 84.51 18.00
C VAL A 284 12.02 85.51 18.27
N GLN A 285 11.77 86.76 17.92
CA GLN A 285 12.74 87.85 18.05
C GLN A 285 12.82 88.35 19.49
N ASN A 286 13.61 87.68 20.33
CA ASN A 286 13.81 88.02 21.74
C ASN A 286 15.16 88.72 21.97
N GLY A 287 15.19 90.04 21.73
CA GLY A 287 16.42 90.83 21.87
C GLY A 287 17.33 90.78 20.64
N TRP A 288 16.83 90.23 19.53
CA TRP A 288 17.48 90.25 18.22
C TRP A 288 16.42 90.39 17.13
N THR A 289 16.78 91.01 16.01
CA THR A 289 15.90 91.20 14.86
C THR A 289 16.49 90.48 13.66
N LEU A 290 15.64 89.78 12.92
CA LEU A 290 15.96 89.16 11.64
C LEU A 290 16.18 90.26 10.59
N MET A 291 17.20 90.11 9.77
CA MET A 291 17.56 91.05 8.72
C MET A 291 17.52 90.35 7.36
N VAL A 292 17.34 91.13 6.29
CA VAL A 292 17.59 90.64 4.93
C VAL A 292 19.05 90.17 4.85
N ASP A 293 19.29 89.09 4.12
CA ASP A 293 20.58 88.40 3.97
C ASP A 293 21.07 87.61 5.18
N ASP A 294 20.32 87.56 6.29
CA ASP A 294 20.57 86.55 7.32
C ASP A 294 20.44 85.14 6.71
N VAL A 295 21.24 84.21 7.22
CA VAL A 295 21.16 82.78 6.89
C VAL A 295 20.65 82.03 8.12
N ILE A 296 19.52 81.35 7.94
CA ILE A 296 18.97 80.42 8.93
C ILE A 296 19.30 79.00 8.49
N GLU A 297 20.15 78.33 9.25
CA GLU A 297 20.46 76.92 9.06
C GLU A 297 19.65 76.09 10.05
N VAL A 298 18.97 75.06 9.55
CA VAL A 298 18.16 74.15 10.33
C VAL A 298 18.69 72.74 10.14
N GLN A 299 19.06 72.10 11.24
CA GLN A 299 19.46 70.70 11.29
C GLN A 299 18.44 69.92 12.12
N TRP A 300 18.08 68.71 11.69
CA TRP A 300 17.13 67.88 12.41
C TRP A 300 17.55 66.41 12.46
N VAL A 301 17.07 65.73 13.50
CA VAL A 301 17.15 64.28 13.65
C VAL A 301 15.75 63.77 13.94
N LYS A 302 15.34 62.72 13.21
CA LYS A 302 14.12 61.99 13.49
C LYS A 302 14.29 61.06 14.68
#